data_AF-A0A7X9C373-F1
#
_entry.id   AF-A0A7X9C373-F1
#
_cell.length_a   1.000
_cell.length_b   1.000
_cell.length_c   1.000
_cell.angle_alpha   90.00
_cell.angle_beta   90.00
_cell.angle_gamma   90.00
#
_symmetry.space_group_name_H-M   'P 1'
#
loop_
_entity.id
_entity.type
_entity.pdbx_description
1 polymer ?
#
loop_
_entity_poly.entity_id
_entity_poly.type
_entity_poly.pdbx_seq_one_letter_code
_entity_poly.pdbx_strand_id
1 'polypeptide(L)'
;MKKLEKFGVKILKPNQPVNVYEDCGNGLKDYLDNLSIFHVKGVEFSSEELNNAEYSVLNQILLIGYPMPDSNGGYLERTFNTDNYCSECGIGLEQKEAFYIKKVPSKKTKIFSLNWVYDELFVEREYYNEIFKPLGYKFRDVRSSSKPYAIIDSFVQLVIPTIDESLDISGFDYEICNTCHYKKTHPTLTNFFPLQDNPLQTIYKSKEYFGSGASARKKIFLSKKMRDLLIETANLPKEVFWPCK
;
A
#
# COMPACT_ATOMS: atom_id res chain seq x y z
N MET A 1 -21.54 -7.61 -0.01
CA MET A 1 -21.73 -7.89 -1.44
C MET A 1 -23.14 -8.27 -1.88
N LYS A 2 -24.03 -8.80 -1.02
CA LYS A 2 -25.49 -8.87 -1.31
C LYS A 2 -26.10 -7.53 -1.80
N LYS A 3 -25.40 -6.41 -1.57
CA LYS A 3 -25.76 -5.07 -2.03
C LYS A 3 -25.36 -4.73 -3.47
N LEU A 4 -24.56 -5.52 -4.19
CA LEU A 4 -24.21 -5.24 -5.59
C LEU A 4 -25.01 -6.11 -6.57
N GLU A 5 -25.34 -7.34 -6.19
CA GLU A 5 -26.28 -8.21 -6.92
C GLU A 5 -27.65 -7.53 -7.12
N LYS A 6 -28.09 -6.74 -6.13
CA LYS A 6 -29.34 -5.95 -6.23
C LYS A 6 -29.33 -4.91 -7.36
N PHE A 7 -28.14 -4.57 -7.87
CA PHE A 7 -27.96 -3.67 -9.00
C PHE A 7 -27.63 -4.40 -10.31
N GLY A 8 -27.82 -5.73 -10.34
CA GLY A 8 -27.64 -6.53 -11.55
C GLY A 8 -26.18 -6.84 -11.90
N VAL A 9 -25.22 -6.51 -11.03
CA VAL A 9 -23.81 -6.88 -11.24
C VAL A 9 -23.67 -8.38 -11.09
N LYS A 10 -23.45 -9.07 -12.20
CA LYS A 10 -23.15 -10.51 -12.22
C LYS A 10 -21.64 -10.69 -12.30
N ILE A 11 -21.06 -11.26 -11.25
CA ILE A 11 -19.68 -11.74 -11.30
C ILE A 11 -19.71 -13.03 -12.11
N LEU A 12 -19.29 -12.95 -13.37
CA LEU A 12 -19.41 -14.06 -14.31
C LEU A 12 -18.42 -15.20 -14.00
N LYS A 13 -17.26 -14.87 -13.38
CA LYS A 13 -16.24 -15.81 -12.88
C LYS A 13 -15.45 -15.19 -11.73
N PRO A 14 -14.91 -15.99 -10.78
CA PRO A 14 -13.84 -15.54 -9.89
C PRO A 14 -12.70 -14.95 -10.73
N ASN A 15 -11.99 -13.98 -10.18
CA ASN A 15 -10.80 -13.43 -10.80
C ASN A 15 -10.97 -12.62 -12.11
N GLN A 16 -12.16 -12.06 -12.39
CA GLN A 16 -12.34 -11.11 -13.51
C GLN A 16 -12.58 -9.68 -13.02
N PRO A 17 -11.86 -8.68 -13.56
CA PRO A 17 -12.17 -7.29 -13.30
C PRO A 17 -13.53 -6.93 -13.91
N VAL A 18 -14.43 -6.34 -13.13
CA VAL A 18 -15.71 -5.81 -13.62
C VAL A 18 -15.56 -4.31 -13.83
N ASN A 19 -15.93 -3.78 -15.00
CA ASN A 19 -16.00 -2.35 -15.21
C ASN A 19 -17.39 -1.84 -14.84
N VAL A 20 -17.50 -1.29 -13.64
CA VAL A 20 -18.80 -0.94 -13.04
C VAL A 20 -19.56 0.15 -13.83
N TYR A 21 -18.88 0.91 -14.68
CA TYR A 21 -19.53 1.92 -15.54
C TYR A 21 -20.02 1.38 -16.89
N GLU A 22 -19.46 0.28 -17.38
CA GLU A 22 -19.80 -0.30 -18.69
C GLU A 22 -20.72 -1.53 -18.55
N ASP A 23 -20.59 -2.29 -17.45
CA ASP A 23 -21.22 -3.60 -17.29
C ASP A 23 -22.47 -3.61 -16.36
N CYS A 24 -22.89 -2.44 -15.85
CA CYS A 24 -23.91 -2.37 -14.78
C CYS A 24 -25.17 -1.61 -15.22
N GLY A 25 -26.34 -2.09 -14.76
CA GLY A 25 -27.63 -1.44 -15.03
C GLY A 25 -27.79 -0.08 -14.35
N ASN A 26 -28.73 0.73 -14.87
CA ASN A 26 -29.07 2.05 -14.34
C ASN A 26 -29.38 1.96 -12.83
N GLY A 27 -28.67 2.77 -12.03
CA GLY A 27 -28.86 2.89 -10.57
C GLY A 27 -27.63 2.57 -9.71
N LEU A 28 -26.69 1.74 -10.19
CA LEU A 28 -25.42 1.54 -9.48
C LEU A 28 -24.51 2.76 -9.57
N LYS A 29 -24.43 3.37 -10.75
CA LYS A 29 -23.68 4.60 -10.98
C LYS A 29 -24.13 5.70 -10.03
N ASP A 30 -25.43 6.01 -9.99
CA ASP A 30 -25.98 7.06 -9.11
C ASP A 30 -25.76 6.73 -7.63
N TYR A 31 -25.84 5.45 -7.24
CA TYR A 31 -25.53 5.03 -5.87
C TYR A 31 -24.05 5.24 -5.52
N LEU A 32 -23.14 4.94 -6.44
CA LEU A 32 -21.70 5.13 -6.25
C LEU A 32 -21.31 6.61 -6.29
N ASP A 33 -21.86 7.40 -7.20
CA ASP A 33 -21.65 8.84 -7.30
C ASP A 33 -22.15 9.56 -6.04
N ASN A 34 -23.31 9.15 -5.48
CA ASN A 34 -23.80 9.65 -4.19
C ASN A 34 -22.91 9.26 -2.99
N LEU A 35 -22.10 8.22 -3.13
CA LEU A 35 -21.09 7.83 -2.15
C LEU A 35 -19.70 8.40 -2.47
N SER A 36 -19.58 9.21 -3.53
CA SER A 36 -18.31 9.71 -4.06
C SER A 36 -17.31 8.60 -4.40
N ILE A 37 -17.80 7.44 -4.86
CA ILE A 37 -17.00 6.29 -5.26
C ILE A 37 -16.91 6.27 -6.78
N PHE A 38 -15.81 6.79 -7.32
CA PHE A 38 -15.71 7.03 -8.77
C PHE A 38 -15.09 5.87 -9.57
N HIS A 39 -14.55 4.84 -8.92
CA HIS A 39 -14.03 3.64 -9.59
C HIS A 39 -14.06 2.44 -8.63
N VAL A 40 -14.86 1.41 -8.93
CA VAL A 40 -14.74 0.10 -8.27
C VAL A 40 -14.20 -0.87 -9.31
N LYS A 41 -12.91 -1.14 -9.19
CA LYS A 41 -12.18 -2.12 -9.98
C LYS A 41 -11.49 -3.00 -8.94
N GLY A 42 -11.85 -4.28 -8.90
CA GLY A 42 -11.27 -5.25 -7.97
C GLY A 42 -11.23 -6.65 -8.57
N VAL A 43 -10.37 -7.49 -8.00
CA VAL A 43 -10.31 -8.92 -8.28
C VAL A 43 -10.69 -9.62 -6.98
N GLU A 44 -11.68 -10.52 -7.05
CA GLU A 44 -12.13 -11.28 -5.90
C GLU A 44 -11.45 -12.65 -5.92
N PHE A 45 -10.65 -12.90 -4.89
CA PHE A 45 -10.01 -14.19 -4.62
C PHE A 45 -10.89 -15.02 -3.71
N SER A 46 -10.96 -16.32 -4.00
CA SER A 46 -11.54 -17.29 -3.08
C SER A 46 -10.76 -17.36 -1.78
N SER A 47 -11.42 -17.89 -0.74
CA SER A 47 -10.74 -18.16 0.55
C SER A 47 -9.56 -19.12 0.38
N GLU A 48 -9.66 -20.09 -0.54
CA GLU A 48 -8.60 -21.04 -0.84
C GLU A 48 -7.38 -20.32 -1.44
N GLU A 49 -7.59 -19.45 -2.42
CA GLU A 49 -6.51 -18.66 -3.05
C GLU A 49 -5.81 -17.75 -2.03
N LEU A 50 -6.57 -17.07 -1.16
CA LEU A 50 -6.01 -16.22 -0.10
C LEU A 50 -5.20 -17.04 0.92
N ASN A 51 -5.67 -18.24 1.28
CA ASN A 51 -5.02 -19.08 2.27
C ASN A 51 -3.78 -19.79 1.72
N ASN A 52 -3.81 -20.22 0.46
CA ASN A 52 -2.77 -21.04 -0.16
C ASN A 52 -1.67 -20.22 -0.83
N ALA A 53 -1.84 -18.90 -0.97
CA ALA A 53 -0.80 -18.05 -1.52
C ALA A 53 0.47 -18.09 -0.65
N GLU A 54 1.59 -18.47 -1.24
CA GLU A 54 2.89 -18.47 -0.56
C GLU A 54 3.43 -17.04 -0.33
N TYR A 55 3.02 -16.11 -1.19
CA TYR A 55 3.33 -14.69 -1.07
C TYR A 55 2.11 -13.83 -1.35
N SER A 56 2.11 -12.63 -0.80
CA SER A 56 1.06 -11.64 -1.06
C SER A 56 1.59 -10.22 -1.04
N VAL A 57 1.00 -9.35 -1.85
CA VAL A 57 1.22 -7.92 -1.78
C VAL A 57 0.23 -7.29 -0.81
N LEU A 58 0.71 -6.46 0.11
CA LEU A 58 -0.15 -5.60 0.92
C LEU A 58 -0.74 -4.51 0.02
N ASN A 59 -2.02 -4.66 -0.31
CA ASN A 59 -2.70 -3.80 -1.27
C ASN A 59 -3.35 -2.59 -0.60
N GLN A 60 -4.02 -2.80 0.52
CA GLN A 60 -4.76 -1.76 1.24
C GLN A 60 -4.63 -1.94 2.73
N ILE A 61 -3.97 -1.01 3.42
CA ILE A 61 -4.00 -0.94 4.88
C ILE A 61 -4.77 0.30 5.31
N LEU A 62 -5.20 0.32 6.57
CA LEU A 62 -5.88 1.47 7.16
C LEU A 62 -5.00 2.74 7.01
N LEU A 63 -5.55 3.77 6.37
CA LEU A 63 -4.89 5.05 6.16
C LEU A 63 -5.33 6.04 7.23
N ILE A 64 -4.38 6.61 7.99
CA ILE A 64 -4.70 7.45 9.16
C ILE A 64 -3.88 8.72 9.13
N GLY A 65 -4.55 9.85 8.99
CA GLY A 65 -3.90 11.16 8.96
C GLY A 65 -3.01 11.35 7.73
N TYR A 66 -2.21 12.41 7.78
CA TYR A 66 -1.36 12.86 6.68
C TYR A 66 0.06 13.13 7.21
N PRO A 67 1.09 12.95 6.38
CA PRO A 67 2.43 13.44 6.71
C PRO A 67 2.42 14.98 6.77
N MET A 68 3.18 15.54 7.70
CA MET A 68 3.20 16.97 7.99
C MET A 68 4.54 17.64 7.63
N PRO A 69 4.54 18.89 7.15
CA PRO A 69 3.37 19.73 6.86
C PRO A 69 2.58 19.26 5.62
N ASP A 70 1.26 19.24 5.74
CA ASP A 70 0.33 18.73 4.71
C ASP A 70 0.00 19.79 3.63
N SER A 71 0.20 21.06 3.93
CA SER A 71 0.04 22.17 2.99
C SER A 71 1.07 22.10 1.84
N ASN A 72 0.59 22.20 0.60
CA ASN A 72 1.41 22.30 -0.62
C ASN A 72 2.51 21.22 -0.74
N GLY A 73 2.26 20.02 -0.18
CA GLY A 73 3.24 18.93 -0.21
C GLY A 73 4.50 19.18 0.63
N GLY A 74 4.51 20.14 1.56
CA GLY A 74 5.72 20.53 2.31
C GLY A 74 6.35 19.42 3.15
N TYR A 75 5.64 18.32 3.42
CA TYR A 75 6.22 17.12 4.04
C TYR A 75 7.32 16.50 3.18
N LEU A 76 7.31 16.69 1.85
CA LEU A 76 8.26 16.12 0.91
C LEU A 76 9.68 16.60 1.22
N GLU A 77 9.91 17.91 1.16
CA GLU A 77 11.22 18.53 1.43
C GLU A 77 11.72 18.28 2.86
N ARG A 78 10.78 18.17 3.80
CA ARG A 78 11.10 17.92 5.20
C ARG A 78 11.55 16.48 5.43
N THR A 79 10.84 15.52 4.86
CA THR A 79 11.01 14.09 5.18
C THR A 79 12.01 13.41 4.26
N PHE A 80 12.13 13.89 3.03
CA PHE A 80 12.91 13.25 1.98
C PHE A 80 14.05 14.14 1.49
N ASN A 81 15.12 13.50 1.03
CA ASN A 81 16.02 14.10 0.06
C ASN A 81 15.30 14.15 -1.30
N THR A 82 15.27 15.34 -1.89
CA THR A 82 14.59 15.65 -3.15
C THR A 82 15.57 15.88 -4.30
N ASP A 83 16.88 15.67 -4.11
CA ASP A 83 17.89 15.87 -5.17
C ASP A 83 17.59 15.04 -6.44
N ASN A 84 17.06 13.84 -6.25
CA ASN A 84 16.66 12.93 -7.34
C ASN A 84 15.15 12.86 -7.56
N TYR A 85 14.37 13.71 -6.87
CA TYR A 85 12.92 13.68 -6.92
C TYR A 85 12.39 14.34 -8.21
N CYS A 86 11.50 13.65 -8.91
CA CYS A 86 10.78 14.19 -10.05
C CYS A 86 9.34 14.51 -9.66
N SER A 87 9.00 15.81 -9.62
CA SER A 87 7.65 16.29 -9.29
C SER A 87 6.56 15.83 -10.26
N GLU A 88 6.92 15.56 -11.52
CA GLU A 88 5.97 15.09 -12.54
C GLU A 88 5.49 13.66 -12.28
N CYS A 89 6.39 12.75 -11.88
CA CYS A 89 6.08 11.34 -11.75
C CYS A 89 6.09 10.81 -10.31
N GLY A 90 6.60 11.57 -9.34
CA GLY A 90 6.66 11.18 -7.94
C GLY A 90 7.86 10.30 -7.54
N ILE A 91 8.73 9.93 -8.48
CA ILE A 91 9.85 9.01 -8.26
C ILE A 91 11.08 9.74 -7.71
N GLY A 92 11.91 9.04 -6.94
CA GLY A 92 13.24 9.51 -6.53
C GLY A 92 13.32 10.09 -5.12
N LEU A 93 12.27 9.96 -4.32
CA LEU A 93 12.28 10.32 -2.90
C LEU A 93 13.12 9.32 -2.11
N GLU A 94 14.11 9.81 -1.37
CA GLU A 94 14.88 9.05 -0.39
C GLU A 94 14.66 9.61 1.01
N GLN A 95 14.20 8.80 1.96
CA GLN A 95 13.85 9.33 3.27
C GLN A 95 15.09 9.71 4.11
N LYS A 96 15.23 11.00 4.40
CA LYS A 96 16.31 11.56 5.22
C LYS A 96 15.92 11.81 6.68
N GLU A 97 14.63 12.06 6.95
CA GLU A 97 14.13 12.46 8.27
C GLU A 97 12.89 11.65 8.69
N ALA A 98 12.53 11.75 9.97
CA ALA A 98 11.31 11.14 10.51
C ALA A 98 10.03 11.77 9.92
N PHE A 99 8.98 10.98 9.74
CA PHE A 99 7.66 11.51 9.45
C PHE A 99 7.11 12.29 10.66
N TYR A 100 6.49 13.43 10.37
CA TYR A 100 5.72 14.19 11.35
C TYR A 100 4.23 13.95 11.14
N ILE A 101 3.48 13.71 12.22
CA ILE A 101 2.05 13.49 12.17
C ILE A 101 1.31 14.26 13.27
N LYS A 102 0.05 14.64 12.99
CA LYS A 102 -0.82 15.35 13.95
C LYS A 102 -1.36 14.40 15.03
N LYS A 103 -1.75 13.19 14.65
CA LYS A 103 -2.42 12.21 15.50
C LYS A 103 -2.03 10.79 15.10
N VAL A 104 -1.96 9.92 16.11
CA VAL A 104 -1.87 8.47 15.94
C VAL A 104 -3.25 7.83 16.11
N PRO A 105 -3.47 6.61 15.59
CA PRO A 105 -4.68 5.86 15.91
C PRO A 105 -4.82 5.52 17.39
N SER A 106 -6.01 5.02 17.73
CA SER A 106 -6.25 4.37 19.02
C SER A 106 -5.37 3.12 19.19
N LYS A 107 -5.12 2.72 20.45
CA LYS A 107 -4.27 1.56 20.81
C LYS A 107 -4.71 0.20 20.20
N LYS A 108 -5.94 0.10 19.68
CA LYS A 108 -6.43 -1.12 19.01
C LYS A 108 -5.79 -1.32 17.63
N THR A 109 -5.32 -0.25 16.98
CA THR A 109 -4.67 -0.34 15.68
C THR A 109 -3.19 -0.63 15.87
N LYS A 110 -2.73 -1.78 15.37
CA LYS A 110 -1.33 -2.20 15.49
C LYS A 110 -0.46 -1.76 14.31
N ILE A 111 -1.03 -1.68 13.12
CA ILE A 111 -0.33 -1.27 11.89
C ILE A 111 -1.24 -0.36 11.06
N PHE A 112 -0.67 0.70 10.49
CA PHE A 112 -1.35 1.62 9.57
C PHE A 112 -0.36 2.26 8.58
N SER A 113 -0.88 3.00 7.60
CA SER A 113 -0.10 3.89 6.71
C SER A 113 -0.68 5.30 6.73
N LEU A 114 0.08 6.29 6.22
CA LEU A 114 -0.43 7.65 6.06
C LEU A 114 -1.07 7.85 4.70
N ASN A 115 -1.99 8.79 4.60
CA ASN A 115 -2.40 9.27 3.28
C ASN A 115 -1.17 9.81 2.53
N TRP A 116 -1.12 9.58 1.20
CA TRP A 116 0.00 9.87 0.30
C TRP A 116 1.28 9.04 0.50
N VAL A 117 1.40 8.30 1.60
CA VAL A 117 2.57 7.45 1.89
C VAL A 117 2.11 6.00 2.00
N TYR A 118 2.07 5.34 0.86
CA TYR A 118 1.44 4.02 0.73
C TYR A 118 2.41 2.84 0.83
N ASP A 119 3.71 3.10 0.80
CA ASP A 119 4.78 2.12 0.85
C ASP A 119 5.63 2.24 2.13
N GLU A 120 5.07 2.89 3.16
CA GLU A 120 5.63 2.93 4.51
C GLU A 120 4.58 2.47 5.52
N LEU A 121 5.02 1.68 6.51
CA LEU A 121 4.17 1.15 7.57
C LEU A 121 4.54 1.76 8.92
N PHE A 122 3.52 2.13 9.68
CA PHE A 122 3.61 2.63 11.04
C PHE A 122 3.07 1.58 11.99
N VAL A 123 3.89 1.16 12.94
CA VAL A 123 3.65 -0.01 13.80
C VAL A 123 3.64 0.44 15.25
N GLU A 124 2.68 -0.05 16.02
CA GLU A 124 2.61 0.20 17.46
C GLU A 124 3.89 -0.33 18.13
N ARG A 125 4.50 0.45 19.03
CA ARG A 125 5.87 0.21 19.49
C ARG A 125 6.05 -1.11 20.24
N GLU A 126 5.10 -1.50 21.10
CA GLU A 126 5.14 -2.79 21.80
C GLU A 126 5.06 -3.94 20.79
N TYR A 127 4.12 -3.85 19.85
CA TYR A 127 3.96 -4.84 18.78
C TYR A 127 5.18 -4.91 17.84
N TYR A 128 5.84 -3.79 17.55
CA TYR A 128 7.13 -3.78 16.84
C TYR A 128 8.21 -4.58 17.60
N ASN A 129 8.32 -4.36 18.91
CA ASN A 129 9.32 -5.04 19.75
C ASN A 129 9.08 -6.55 19.81
N GLU A 130 7.81 -6.97 19.76
CA GLU A 130 7.41 -8.37 19.80
C GLU A 130 7.63 -9.08 18.47
N ILE A 131 7.21 -8.47 17.35
CA ILE A 131 7.13 -9.15 16.05
C ILE A 131 8.32 -8.84 15.15
N PHE A 132 8.65 -7.56 14.97
CA PHE A 132 9.59 -7.13 13.93
C PHE A 132 11.04 -7.04 14.43
N LYS A 133 11.24 -6.60 15.67
CA LYS A 133 12.58 -6.48 16.26
C LYS A 133 13.33 -7.82 16.35
N PRO A 134 12.72 -8.95 16.76
CA PRO A 134 13.43 -10.25 16.78
C PRO A 134 13.81 -10.76 15.40
N LEU A 135 13.11 -10.29 14.35
CA LEU A 135 13.41 -10.59 12.95
C LEU A 135 14.48 -9.67 12.35
N GLY A 136 15.04 -8.75 13.15
CA GLY A 136 16.13 -7.85 12.74
C GLY A 136 15.69 -6.63 11.94
N TYR A 137 14.38 -6.35 11.85
CA TYR A 137 13.92 -5.10 11.24
C TYR A 137 14.34 -3.90 12.07
N LYS A 138 14.62 -2.80 11.37
CA LYS A 138 14.89 -1.50 11.99
C LYS A 138 13.62 -0.67 12.02
N PHE A 139 13.67 0.41 12.79
CA PHE A 139 12.62 1.41 12.80
C PHE A 139 13.18 2.82 12.70
N ARG A 140 12.34 3.78 12.32
CA ARG A 140 12.56 5.21 12.47
C ARG A 140 11.53 5.76 13.46
N ASP A 141 11.92 6.77 14.22
CA ASP A 141 10.98 7.48 15.08
C ASP A 141 9.91 8.20 14.26
N VAL A 142 8.76 8.42 14.89
CA VAL A 142 7.67 9.24 14.36
C VAL A 142 7.56 10.45 15.26
N ARG A 143 7.39 11.65 14.69
CA ARG A 143 7.38 12.91 15.45
C ARG A 143 6.01 13.58 15.44
N SER A 144 5.72 14.32 16.50
CA SER A 144 4.51 15.13 16.59
C SER A 144 4.67 16.41 15.77
N SER A 145 3.70 16.72 14.91
CA SER A 145 3.64 18.03 14.26
C SER A 145 3.17 19.15 15.19
N SER A 146 2.41 18.81 16.24
CA SER A 146 1.82 19.77 17.18
C SER A 146 2.81 20.23 18.25
N LYS A 147 3.81 19.40 18.56
CA LYS A 147 4.94 19.72 19.43
C LYS A 147 6.21 19.44 18.64
N PRO A 148 6.78 20.46 17.95
CA PRO A 148 7.98 20.29 17.17
C PRO A 148 9.07 19.57 17.99
N TYR A 149 9.70 18.56 17.40
CA TYR A 149 10.75 17.71 17.99
C TYR A 149 10.30 16.62 18.97
N ALA A 150 9.03 16.60 19.42
CA ALA A 150 8.57 15.54 20.30
C ALA A 150 8.42 14.21 19.54
N ILE A 151 9.05 13.15 20.05
CA ILE A 151 8.87 11.78 19.57
C ILE A 151 7.49 11.29 20.02
N ILE A 152 6.84 10.53 19.15
CA ILE A 152 5.64 9.76 19.47
C ILE A 152 6.10 8.38 19.92
N ASP A 153 6.00 8.13 21.21
CA ASP A 153 6.52 6.88 21.78
C ASP A 153 5.62 5.67 21.52
N SER A 154 4.36 5.87 21.13
CA SER A 154 3.42 4.76 20.90
C SER A 154 3.56 4.08 19.55
N PHE A 155 4.21 4.70 18.56
CA PHE A 155 4.35 4.17 17.21
C PHE A 155 5.73 4.44 16.63
N VAL A 156 6.18 3.54 15.77
CA VAL A 156 7.41 3.65 15.00
C VAL A 156 7.11 3.47 13.51
N GLN A 157 7.95 4.00 12.64
CA GLN A 157 7.93 3.63 11.23
C GLN A 157 8.82 2.39 11.03
N LEU A 158 8.28 1.33 10.45
CA LEU A 158 9.04 0.12 10.10
C LEU A 158 9.94 0.40 8.90
N VAL A 159 11.24 0.11 9.00
CA VAL A 159 12.16 0.21 7.87
C VAL A 159 12.10 -1.09 7.07
N ILE A 160 11.32 -1.07 5.99
CA ILE A 160 11.15 -2.22 5.10
C ILE A 160 12.23 -2.17 3.99
N PRO A 161 13.05 -3.22 3.80
CA PRO A 161 14.07 -3.25 2.77
C PRO A 161 13.43 -3.28 1.38
N THR A 162 14.07 -2.63 0.41
CA THR A 162 13.80 -2.87 -1.01
C THR A 162 14.77 -3.94 -1.51
N ILE A 163 14.28 -4.91 -2.27
CA ILE A 163 15.15 -5.85 -3.00
C ILE A 163 15.52 -5.30 -4.37
N ASP A 164 16.67 -5.70 -4.91
CA ASP A 164 17.14 -5.26 -6.24
C ASP A 164 16.71 -6.19 -7.39
N GLU A 165 15.99 -7.25 -7.05
CA GLU A 165 15.40 -8.17 -8.02
C GLU A 165 14.13 -7.58 -8.63
N SER A 166 14.01 -7.72 -9.96
CA SER A 166 12.90 -7.16 -10.72
C SER A 166 11.71 -8.11 -10.78
N LEU A 167 10.52 -7.53 -10.78
CA LEU A 167 9.29 -8.24 -11.10
C LEU A 167 9.15 -8.49 -12.60
N ASP A 168 8.63 -9.66 -12.98
CA ASP A 168 8.07 -9.85 -14.32
C ASP A 168 6.74 -9.10 -14.43
N ILE A 169 6.83 -7.85 -14.87
CA ILE A 169 5.69 -6.99 -15.18
C ILE A 169 5.36 -6.98 -16.68
N SER A 170 5.71 -8.05 -17.41
CA SER A 170 5.25 -8.21 -18.78
C SER A 170 3.72 -8.22 -18.81
N GLY A 171 3.13 -7.40 -19.68
CA GLY A 171 1.67 -7.24 -19.78
C GLY A 171 1.05 -6.19 -18.85
N PHE A 172 1.83 -5.50 -18.02
CA PHE A 172 1.33 -4.33 -17.28
C PHE A 172 1.48 -3.06 -18.11
N ASP A 173 0.45 -2.21 -18.05
CA ASP A 173 0.55 -0.84 -18.57
C ASP A 173 1.54 -0.03 -17.74
N TYR A 174 2.27 0.86 -18.40
CA TYR A 174 3.24 1.71 -17.77
C TYR A 174 3.35 3.06 -18.49
N GLU A 175 3.86 4.04 -17.76
CA GLU A 175 4.29 5.32 -18.32
C GLU A 175 5.80 5.49 -18.13
N ILE A 176 6.43 6.16 -19.10
CA ILE A 176 7.81 6.65 -18.98
C ILE A 176 7.71 8.15 -18.72
N CYS A 177 8.30 8.62 -17.64
CA CYS A 177 8.29 10.04 -17.33
C CYS A 177 9.06 10.82 -18.40
N ASN A 178 8.44 11.84 -19.00
CA ASN A 178 9.11 12.69 -20.00
C ASN A 178 10.24 13.54 -19.42
N THR A 179 10.27 13.74 -18.10
CA THR A 179 11.25 14.60 -17.41
C THR A 179 12.46 13.83 -16.88
N CYS A 180 12.23 12.68 -16.22
CA CYS A 180 13.30 11.90 -15.60
C CYS A 180 13.53 10.51 -16.23
N HIS A 181 12.73 10.13 -17.23
CA HIS A 181 12.82 8.88 -17.98
C HIS A 181 12.68 7.59 -17.16
N TYR A 182 12.34 7.68 -15.87
CA TYR A 182 11.98 6.52 -15.08
C TYR A 182 10.66 5.91 -15.59
N LYS A 183 10.64 4.57 -15.61
CA LYS A 183 9.44 3.77 -15.85
C LYS A 183 8.60 3.70 -14.57
N LYS A 184 7.31 3.96 -14.69
CA LYS A 184 6.32 3.75 -13.62
C LYS A 184 5.19 2.87 -14.12
N THR A 185 4.96 1.77 -13.43
CA THR A 185 3.90 0.82 -13.77
C THR A 185 2.56 1.33 -13.27
N HIS A 186 1.53 1.31 -14.12
CA HIS A 186 0.21 1.71 -13.70
C HIS A 186 -0.40 0.69 -12.72
N PRO A 187 -1.29 1.13 -11.82
CA PRO A 187 -2.06 0.22 -10.98
C PRO A 187 -3.00 -0.60 -11.86
N THR A 188 -2.55 -1.77 -12.30
CA THR A 188 -3.33 -2.68 -13.14
C THR A 188 -4.07 -3.67 -12.25
N LEU A 189 -5.33 -3.95 -12.56
CA LEU A 189 -6.01 -5.11 -12.00
C LEU A 189 -5.50 -6.36 -12.71
N THR A 190 -4.85 -7.22 -11.96
CA THR A 190 -4.33 -8.51 -12.45
C THR A 190 -5.09 -9.63 -11.77
N ASN A 191 -4.96 -10.87 -12.23
CA ASN A 191 -5.41 -11.98 -11.41
C ASN A 191 -4.49 -12.12 -10.18
N PHE A 192 -3.37 -12.81 -10.32
CA PHE A 192 -2.34 -12.88 -9.29
C PHE A 192 -1.26 -11.83 -9.53
N PHE A 193 -0.76 -11.22 -8.46
CA PHE A 193 0.36 -10.29 -8.57
C PHE A 193 1.65 -11.07 -8.94
N PRO A 194 2.52 -10.56 -9.81
CA PRO A 194 3.79 -11.23 -10.11
C PRO A 194 4.67 -11.31 -8.86
N LEU A 195 5.43 -12.40 -8.75
CA LEU A 195 6.45 -12.60 -7.74
C LEU A 195 7.85 -12.54 -8.37
N GLN A 196 8.83 -12.11 -7.60
CA GLN A 196 10.25 -12.23 -7.98
C GLN A 196 10.71 -13.69 -7.91
N ASP A 197 11.79 -14.05 -8.61
CA ASP A 197 12.31 -15.43 -8.58
C ASP A 197 12.89 -15.80 -7.19
N ASN A 198 13.49 -14.84 -6.49
CA ASN A 198 14.14 -15.03 -5.18
C ASN A 198 13.59 -14.08 -4.09
N PRO A 199 12.30 -14.22 -3.74
CA PRO A 199 11.65 -13.33 -2.77
C PRO A 199 12.22 -13.52 -1.35
N LEU A 200 12.25 -12.44 -0.56
CA LEU A 200 12.59 -12.55 0.85
C LEU A 200 11.47 -13.26 1.62
N GLN A 201 11.85 -14.15 2.54
CA GLN A 201 10.94 -14.97 3.33
C GLN A 201 10.17 -14.21 4.43
N THR A 202 10.16 -12.87 4.37
CA THR A 202 9.54 -11.98 5.39
C THR A 202 8.74 -10.85 4.74
N ILE A 203 9.08 -9.58 4.98
CA ILE A 203 8.41 -8.40 4.41
C ILE A 203 9.41 -7.52 3.65
N TYR A 204 9.08 -7.10 2.43
CA TYR A 204 9.99 -6.32 1.59
C TYR A 204 9.26 -5.44 0.59
N LYS A 205 9.98 -4.51 -0.03
CA LYS A 205 9.50 -3.63 -1.10
C LYS A 205 10.03 -4.07 -2.47
N SER A 206 9.20 -3.97 -3.50
CA SER A 206 9.61 -4.13 -4.90
C SER A 206 10.64 -3.09 -5.32
N LYS A 207 11.47 -3.43 -6.30
CA LYS A 207 12.32 -2.46 -6.99
C LYS A 207 11.50 -1.46 -7.79
N GLU A 208 10.48 -1.96 -8.50
CA GLU A 208 9.66 -1.19 -9.43
C GLU A 208 8.75 -0.18 -8.71
N TYR A 209 8.51 0.94 -9.38
CA TYR A 209 7.54 1.95 -8.97
C TYR A 209 6.18 1.70 -9.61
N PHE A 210 5.14 1.90 -8.80
CA PHE A 210 3.75 1.78 -9.20
C PHE A 210 3.00 3.09 -8.91
N GLY A 211 2.09 3.49 -9.79
CA GLY A 211 1.27 4.68 -9.59
C GLY A 211 0.86 5.36 -10.89
N SER A 212 0.38 6.60 -10.76
CA SER A 212 -0.02 7.45 -11.89
C SER A 212 0.16 8.93 -11.51
N GLY A 213 0.33 9.79 -12.51
CA GLY A 213 0.53 11.23 -12.30
C GLY A 213 1.73 11.51 -11.38
N ALA A 214 1.61 12.41 -10.42
CA ALA A 214 2.69 12.72 -9.47
C ALA A 214 2.85 11.70 -8.30
N SER A 215 2.12 10.57 -8.32
CA SER A 215 2.20 9.54 -7.28
C SER A 215 2.99 8.33 -7.75
N ALA A 216 4.00 7.94 -6.97
CA ALA A 216 4.77 6.72 -7.14
C ALA A 216 5.00 6.06 -5.78
N ARG A 217 4.95 4.73 -5.74
CA ARG A 217 5.18 3.92 -4.56
C ARG A 217 5.76 2.57 -4.93
N LYS A 218 6.44 1.92 -4.01
CA LYS A 218 6.82 0.51 -4.13
C LYS A 218 5.71 -0.40 -3.60
N LYS A 219 5.65 -1.64 -4.05
CA LYS A 219 4.72 -2.63 -3.51
C LYS A 219 5.37 -3.36 -2.34
N ILE A 220 4.62 -3.54 -1.25
CA ILE A 220 5.06 -4.27 -0.07
C ILE A 220 4.62 -5.73 -0.23
N PHE A 221 5.58 -6.64 -0.22
CA PHE A 221 5.38 -8.09 -0.30
C PHE A 221 5.57 -8.73 1.06
N LEU A 222 4.83 -9.81 1.29
CA LEU A 222 4.88 -10.61 2.51
C LEU A 222 4.89 -12.10 2.15
N SER A 223 5.75 -12.87 2.81
CA SER A 223 5.63 -14.33 2.82
C SER A 223 4.36 -14.77 3.55
N LYS A 224 3.88 -15.98 3.25
CA LYS A 224 2.73 -16.61 3.90
C LYS A 224 2.84 -16.59 5.42
N LYS A 225 4.00 -16.97 5.96
CA LYS A 225 4.26 -16.97 7.40
C LYS A 225 4.09 -15.58 8.01
N MET A 226 4.62 -14.55 7.36
CA MET A 226 4.50 -13.17 7.85
C MET A 226 3.05 -12.68 7.72
N ARG A 227 2.41 -12.87 6.57
CA ARG A 227 1.01 -12.49 6.34
C ARG A 227 0.09 -13.11 7.40
N ASP A 228 0.16 -14.42 7.59
CA ASP A 228 -0.71 -15.16 8.50
C ASP A 228 -0.51 -14.69 9.95
N LEU A 229 0.75 -14.42 10.35
CA LEU A 229 1.07 -13.81 11.65
C LEU A 229 0.41 -12.43 11.83
N LEU A 230 0.45 -11.56 10.81
CA LEU A 230 -0.16 -10.23 10.89
C LEU A 230 -1.69 -10.29 10.89
N ILE A 231 -2.29 -11.23 10.17
CA ILE A 231 -3.76 -11.47 10.22
C ILE A 231 -4.16 -11.82 11.65
N GLU A 232 -3.47 -12.78 12.27
CA GLU A 232 -3.80 -13.28 13.60
C GLU A 232 -3.56 -12.23 14.69
N THR A 233 -2.40 -11.57 14.66
CA THR A 233 -1.94 -10.76 15.80
C THR A 233 -2.24 -9.26 15.65
N ALA A 234 -2.36 -8.74 14.42
CA ALA A 234 -2.75 -7.36 14.16
C ALA A 234 -4.21 -7.22 13.69
N ASN A 235 -4.97 -8.33 13.61
CA ASN A 235 -6.36 -8.36 13.13
C ASN A 235 -6.52 -7.74 11.73
N LEU A 236 -5.54 -7.95 10.85
CA LEU A 236 -5.63 -7.47 9.48
C LEU A 236 -6.62 -8.36 8.68
N PRO A 237 -7.60 -7.78 7.98
CA PRO A 237 -8.51 -8.54 7.11
C PRO A 237 -7.72 -9.26 6.02
N LYS A 238 -8.11 -10.48 5.63
CA LYS A 238 -7.38 -11.24 4.59
C LYS A 238 -7.39 -10.54 3.23
N GLU A 239 -8.44 -9.77 2.98
CA GLU A 239 -8.72 -9.05 1.73
C GLU A 239 -7.74 -7.90 1.47
N VAL A 240 -6.95 -7.50 2.48
CA VAL A 240 -5.87 -6.51 2.30
C VAL A 240 -4.66 -7.10 1.58
N PHE A 241 -4.56 -8.43 1.49
CA PHE A 241 -3.46 -9.15 0.89
C PHE A 241 -3.86 -9.67 -0.49
N TRP A 242 -3.15 -9.22 -1.51
CA TRP A 242 -3.31 -9.66 -2.89
C TRP A 242 -2.39 -10.86 -3.15
N PRO A 243 -2.92 -12.06 -3.44
CA PRO A 243 -2.11 -13.25 -3.74
C PRO A 243 -1.12 -13.04 -4.87
N CYS A 244 0.11 -13.55 -4.70
CA CYS A 244 1.10 -13.61 -5.76
C CYS A 244 1.08 -14.96 -6.49
N LYS A 245 1.65 -15.01 -7.69
CA LYS A 245 1.91 -16.23 -8.47
C LYS A 245 3.38 -16.36 -8.79
#